data_AF-A0A0X7A599-F1
#
_entry.id   AF-A0A0X7A599-F1
#
_cell.length_a   1.000
_cell.length_b   1.000
_cell.length_c   1.000
_cell.angle_alpha   90.00
_cell.angle_beta   90.00
_cell.angle_gamma   90.00
#
_symmetry.space_group_name_H-M   'P 1'
#
loop_
_entity.id
_entity.type
_entity.pdbx_description
1 polymer ?
#
loop_
_entity_poly.entity_id
_entity_poly.type
_entity_poly.pdbx_seq_one_letter_code
_entity_poly.pdbx_strand_id
1 'polypeptide(L)'
;MNNPLARSGSAIVSQARLLKQWSRDLLHLYPEDIITVSELSCSLPDCPPRETVIVILSASGASRQLSIHKALLAVDHDDIVRAIAANSA
;
A
#
# COMPACT_ATOMS: atom_id res chain seq x y z
N MET A 1 -7.37 -5.80 -31.40
CA MET A 1 -8.09 -5.28 -30.22
C MET A 1 -7.07 -5.03 -29.11
N ASN A 2 -6.69 -3.77 -28.88
CA ASN A 2 -5.73 -3.43 -27.83
C ASN A 2 -6.54 -2.77 -26.69
N ASN A 3 -6.66 -3.43 -25.54
CA ASN A 3 -7.35 -2.88 -24.38
C ASN A 3 -6.37 -1.98 -23.61
N PRO A 4 -6.48 -0.64 -23.67
CA PRO A 4 -5.57 0.26 -22.97
C PRO A 4 -5.64 0.11 -21.44
N LEU A 5 -6.74 -0.42 -20.90
CA LEU A 5 -6.86 -0.73 -19.46
C LEU A 5 -6.12 -2.01 -19.07
N ALA A 6 -5.86 -2.94 -20.01
CA ALA A 6 -5.13 -4.17 -19.73
C ALA A 6 -3.65 -3.91 -19.41
N ARG A 7 -3.05 -2.90 -20.06
CA ARG A 7 -1.65 -2.52 -19.86
C ARG A 7 -1.43 -1.96 -18.45
N SER A 8 -2.25 -1.00 -18.05
CA SER A 8 -2.14 -0.37 -16.71
C SER A 8 -2.66 -1.28 -15.60
N GLY A 9 -3.70 -2.08 -15.87
CA GLY A 9 -4.29 -3.00 -14.89
C GLY A 9 -3.30 -4.07 -14.42
N SER A 10 -2.48 -4.63 -15.33
CA SER A 10 -1.45 -5.58 -14.95
C SER A 10 -0.36 -4.95 -14.07
N ALA A 11 0.07 -3.72 -14.37
CA ALA A 11 1.07 -3.01 -13.57
C ALA A 11 0.56 -2.71 -12.16
N ILE A 12 -0.70 -2.25 -12.02
CA ILE A 12 -1.33 -1.97 -10.73
C ILE A 12 -1.43 -3.24 -9.87
N VAL A 13 -1.87 -4.36 -10.46
CA VAL A 13 -1.97 -5.63 -9.73
C VAL A 13 -0.60 -6.14 -9.29
N SER A 14 0.41 -6.07 -10.16
CA SER A 14 1.78 -6.47 -9.83
C SER A 14 2.36 -5.60 -8.71
N GLN A 15 2.18 -4.28 -8.80
CA GLN A 15 2.65 -3.35 -7.79
C GLN A 15 1.93 -3.57 -6.45
N ALA A 16 0.61 -3.74 -6.44
CA ALA A 16 -0.13 -4.02 -5.21
C ALA A 16 0.34 -5.33 -4.53
N ARG A 17 0.69 -6.37 -5.31
CA ARG A 17 1.28 -7.60 -4.78
C ARG A 17 2.65 -7.36 -4.15
N LEU A 18 3.49 -6.55 -4.81
CA LEU A 18 4.81 -6.20 -4.32
C LEU A 18 4.73 -5.42 -2.99
N LEU A 19 3.84 -4.42 -2.90
CA LEU A 19 3.62 -3.66 -1.66
C LEU A 19 3.12 -4.56 -0.52
N LYS A 20 2.25 -5.54 -0.80
CA LYS A 20 1.80 -6.53 0.19
C LYS A 20 2.94 -7.42 0.65
N GLN A 21 3.82 -7.86 -0.26
CA GLN A 21 4.98 -8.68 0.07
C GLN A 21 5.94 -7.92 0.98
N TRP A 22 6.35 -6.72 0.60
CA TRP A 22 7.22 -5.88 1.43
C TRP A 22 6.62 -5.60 2.80
N SER A 23 5.33 -5.27 2.87
CA SER A 23 4.65 -5.06 4.15
C SER A 23 4.66 -6.29 5.04
N ARG A 24 4.47 -7.48 4.45
CA ARG A 24 4.53 -8.76 5.17
C ARG A 24 5.92 -9.04 5.71
N ASP A 25 6.93 -8.86 4.87
CA ASP A 25 8.33 -9.17 5.22
C ASP A 25 8.85 -8.20 6.30
N LEU A 26 8.61 -6.90 6.14
CA LEU A 26 9.09 -5.87 7.09
C LEU A 26 8.41 -5.94 8.46
N LEU A 27 7.12 -6.28 8.49
CA LEU A 27 6.34 -6.36 9.73
C LEU A 27 6.28 -7.77 10.33
N HIS A 28 6.91 -8.76 9.69
CA HIS A 28 6.89 -10.17 10.09
C HIS A 28 5.46 -10.71 10.28
N LEU A 29 4.56 -10.37 9.33
CA LEU A 29 3.13 -10.72 9.40
C LEU A 29 2.89 -12.20 9.11
N TYR A 30 1.97 -12.81 9.85
CA TYR A 30 1.59 -14.20 9.66
C TYR A 30 0.71 -14.41 8.41
N PRO A 31 0.73 -15.59 7.79
CA PRO A 31 -0.05 -15.86 6.57
C PRO A 31 -1.55 -15.52 6.67
N GLU A 32 -2.13 -15.68 7.85
CA GLU A 32 -3.51 -15.37 8.21
C GLU A 32 -3.79 -13.86 8.31
N ASP A 33 -2.77 -13.01 8.42
CA ASP A 33 -2.94 -11.56 8.43
C ASP A 33 -3.31 -11.06 7.02
N ILE A 34 -4.40 -10.31 6.96
CA ILE A 34 -4.96 -9.79 5.72
C ILE A 34 -4.33 -8.43 5.42
N ILE A 35 -3.75 -8.30 4.23
CA ILE A 35 -3.16 -7.04 3.75
C ILE A 35 -3.99 -6.51 2.57
N THR A 36 -4.53 -5.31 2.74
CA THR A 36 -5.27 -4.57 1.72
C THR A 36 -4.45 -3.36 1.29
N VAL A 37 -4.40 -3.10 -0.02
CA VAL A 37 -3.69 -1.95 -0.61
C VAL A 37 -4.70 -1.20 -1.47
N SER A 38 -4.86 0.08 -1.20
CA SER A 38 -5.80 0.95 -1.90
C SER A 38 -5.14 2.27 -2.26
N GLU A 39 -5.41 2.78 -3.45
CA GLU A 39 -5.06 4.15 -3.84
C GLU A 39 -6.28 5.04 -3.65
N LEU A 40 -6.14 6.11 -2.88
CA LEU A 40 -7.19 7.07 -2.55
C LEU A 40 -6.83 8.45 -3.09
N SER A 41 -7.83 9.27 -3.37
CA SER A 41 -7.61 10.69 -3.69
C SER A 41 -7.35 11.47 -2.41
N CYS A 42 -6.24 12.20 -2.33
CA CYS A 42 -6.00 13.11 -1.20
C CYS A 42 -6.72 14.44 -1.48
N SER A 43 -7.61 14.85 -0.57
CA SER A 43 -8.37 16.12 -0.70
C SER A 43 -7.81 17.26 0.15
N LEU A 44 -6.62 17.08 0.74
CA LEU A 44 -5.96 18.09 1.57
C LEU A 44 -5.24 19.15 0.70
N PRO A 45 -5.21 20.43 1.12
CA PRO A 45 -4.37 21.44 0.48
C PRO A 45 -2.89 21.02 0.56
N ASP A 46 -2.16 21.18 -0.55
CA ASP A 46 -0.75 20.81 -0.74
C ASP A 46 -0.41 19.31 -0.67
N CYS A 47 -1.41 18.42 -0.66
CA CYS A 47 -1.19 16.98 -0.72
C CYS A 47 -1.10 16.51 -2.19
N PRO A 48 -0.19 15.57 -2.54
CA PRO A 48 -0.23 14.94 -3.85
C PRO A 48 -1.62 14.36 -4.12
N PRO A 49 -2.12 14.38 -5.37
CA PRO A 49 -3.52 14.10 -5.68
C PRO A 49 -3.97 12.68 -5.30
N ARG A 50 -3.02 11.79 -5.00
CA ARG A 50 -3.25 10.37 -4.67
C ARG A 50 -2.34 9.95 -3.53
N GLU A 51 -2.89 9.16 -2.63
CA GLU A 51 -2.18 8.46 -1.57
C GLU A 51 -2.42 6.95 -1.67
N THR A 52 -1.47 6.17 -1.20
CA THR A 52 -1.56 4.71 -1.09
C THR A 52 -1.70 4.36 0.37
N VAL A 53 -2.80 3.68 0.69
CA VAL A 53 -3.11 3.21 2.04
C VAL A 53 -2.98 1.70 2.08
N ILE A 54 -2.18 1.20 3.04
CA ILE A 54 -2.01 -0.22 3.31
C ILE A 54 -2.65 -0.52 4.66
N VAL A 55 -3.71 -1.33 4.66
CA VAL A 55 -4.38 -1.78 5.88
C VAL A 55 -4.01 -3.23 6.15
N ILE A 56 -3.57 -3.50 7.37
CA ILE A 56 -3.24 -4.82 7.88
C ILE A 56 -4.26 -5.16 8.95
N LEU A 57 -5.03 -6.21 8.72
CA LEU A 57 -5.92 -6.79 9.73
C LEU A 57 -5.29 -8.09 10.21
N SER A 58 -4.86 -8.08 11.47
CA SER A 58 -4.31 -9.27 12.11
C SER A 58 -5.40 -10.28 12.45
N ALA A 59 -5.04 -11.56 12.50
CA ALA A 59 -5.96 -12.61 12.93
C ALA A 59 -6.47 -12.42 14.38
N SER A 60 -5.75 -11.69 15.22
CA SER A 60 -6.18 -11.33 16.59
C SER A 60 -7.23 -10.21 16.63
N GLY A 61 -7.55 -9.60 15.48
CA GLY A 61 -8.52 -8.51 15.35
C GLY A 61 -7.91 -7.11 15.47
N ALA A 62 -6.60 -6.99 15.75
CA ALA A 62 -5.93 -5.69 15.69
C ALA A 62 -5.77 -5.22 14.23
N SER A 63 -5.99 -3.92 14.00
CA SER A 63 -5.83 -3.28 12.70
C SER A 63 -4.70 -2.25 12.74
N ARG A 64 -3.90 -2.19 11.68
CA ARG A 64 -2.85 -1.19 11.47
C ARG A 64 -3.01 -0.61 10.07
N GLN A 65 -2.92 0.72 9.96
CA GLN A 65 -3.02 1.42 8.69
C GLN A 65 -1.75 2.23 8.41
N LEU A 66 -1.04 1.93 7.32
CA LEU A 66 0.07 2.73 6.81
C LEU A 66 -0.46 3.67 5.72
N SER A 67 -0.20 4.97 5.86
CA SER A 67 -0.54 5.98 4.84
C SER A 67 0.73 6.49 4.16
N ILE A 68 0.79 6.38 2.84
CA ILE A 68 1.90 6.83 1.99
C ILE A 68 1.36 7.85 1.00
N HIS A 69 1.78 9.11 1.10
CA HIS A 69 1.31 10.20 0.24
C HIS A 69 1.96 10.15 -1.16
N LYS A 70 1.76 9.03 -1.87
CA LYS A 70 2.17 8.80 -3.25
C LYS A 70 1.13 7.92 -3.96
N ALA A 71 1.02 8.06 -5.28
CA ALA A 71 0.29 7.11 -6.11
C ALA A 71 0.90 5.70 -6.01
N LEU A 72 0.10 4.65 -6.19
CA LEU A 72 0.45 3.25 -5.96
C LEU A 72 1.68 2.82 -6.77
N LEU A 73 1.74 3.26 -8.04
CA LEU A 73 2.86 2.97 -8.94
C LEU A 73 4.14 3.75 -8.62
N ALA A 74 4.08 4.76 -7.76
CA ALA A 74 5.21 5.57 -7.35
C ALA A 74 5.73 5.22 -5.94
N VAL A 75 5.07 4.29 -5.25
CA VAL A 75 5.52 3.78 -3.93
C VAL A 75 6.71 2.83 -4.14
N ASP A 76 7.80 3.10 -3.43
CA ASP A 76 8.96 2.24 -3.36
C ASP A 76 9.07 1.51 -1.99
N HIS A 77 10.07 0.65 -1.86
CA HIS A 77 10.30 -0.10 -0.61
C HIS A 77 10.60 0.82 0.57
N ASP A 78 11.39 1.88 0.36
CA ASP A 78 11.81 2.79 1.43
C ASP A 78 10.64 3.64 1.95
N ASP A 79 9.64 3.92 1.11
CA ASP A 79 8.38 4.54 1.54
C ASP A 79 7.65 3.68 2.57
N ILE A 80 7.61 2.36 2.38
CA ILE A 80 6.99 1.45 3.35
C ILE A 80 7.76 1.45 4.66
N VAL A 81 9.10 1.40 4.60
CA VAL A 81 9.95 1.48 5.80
C VAL A 81 9.67 2.77 6.58
N ARG A 82 9.61 3.91 5.88
CA ARG A 82 9.28 5.21 6.49
C ARG A 82 7.88 5.22 7.10
N ALA A 83 6.89 4.67 6.41
CA ALA A 83 5.51 4.63 6.90
C ALA A 83 5.36 3.74 8.15
N ILE A 84 6.09 2.61 8.21
CA ILE A 84 6.13 1.75 9.39
C ILE A 84 6.76 2.49 10.58
N ALA A 85 7.87 3.17 10.35
CA ALA A 85 8.55 3.93 11.40
C ALA A 85 7.67 5.06 11.96
N ALA A 86 6.94 5.78 11.09
CA ALA A 86 6.04 6.86 11.49
C ALA A 86 4.85 6.40 12.36
N ASN A 87 4.42 5.15 12.20
CA ASN A 87 3.30 4.54 12.95
C ASN A 87 3.71 3.79 14.22
N SER A 88 5.00 3.72 14.52
CA SER A 88 5.54 3.05 15.70
C SER A 88 5.91 4.03 16.83
N ALA A 89 5.67 5.33 16.62
CA ALA A 89 5.83 6.41 17.59
C ALA A 89 4.50 6.72 18.28
#